data_AF-M3EA33-F1
#
_entry.id   AF-M3EA33-F1
#
_cell.length_a   1.000
_cell.length_b   1.000
_cell.length_c   1.000
_cell.angle_alpha   90.00
_cell.angle_beta   90.00
_cell.angle_gamma   90.00
#
_symmetry.space_group_name_H-M   'P 1'
#
loop_
_entity.id
_entity.type
_entity.pdbx_description
1 polymer ?
#
loop_
_entity_poly.entity_id
_entity_poly.type
_entity_poly.pdbx_seq_one_letter_code
_entity_poly.pdbx_strand_id
1 'polypeptide(L)'
;MSTSVAACGGDDDKSAASEKASAGAGKETGGGKADGQETGGDLPSASDMASIEYFLNQSVGCLDLMTGRDYDNSSLAEREPAWGDSSMLKDPAWAIKERAVCKDKYDDIVTLVLTSDMKQFQTTMKEKGYSGILVGKDFAVDPDDGQTTQDLKTSGLLYLSCDPEFEIPSGYKKEPALVDGCLLTDHFPS
;
A
#
# COMPACT_ATOMS: atom_id res chain seq x y z
N MET A 1 22.96 -55.33 5.95
CA MET A 1 23.27 -55.52 4.52
C MET A 1 21.96 -55.66 3.77
N SER A 2 21.74 -54.88 2.72
CA SER A 2 20.81 -55.13 1.60
C SER A 2 20.80 -53.90 0.69
N THR A 3 21.65 -53.92 -0.33
CA THR A 3 21.67 -52.94 -1.42
C THR A 3 20.83 -53.45 -2.58
N SER A 4 20.07 -52.57 -3.22
CA SER A 4 19.75 -52.64 -4.65
C SER A 4 19.42 -51.25 -5.17
N VAL A 5 19.62 -51.04 -6.48
CA VAL A 5 19.60 -49.72 -7.16
C VAL A 5 18.99 -49.89 -8.57
N ALA A 6 18.95 -48.77 -9.32
CA ALA A 6 18.71 -48.66 -10.77
C ALA A 6 17.24 -48.68 -11.25
N ALA A 7 16.90 -48.14 -12.44
CA ALA A 7 17.47 -47.01 -13.24
C ALA A 7 16.57 -46.76 -14.47
N CYS A 8 16.82 -45.65 -15.18
CA CYS A 8 16.33 -45.30 -16.54
C CYS A 8 14.81 -45.01 -16.66
N GLY A 9 14.35 -44.17 -17.60
CA GLY A 9 15.06 -43.31 -18.57
C GLY A 9 14.48 -43.44 -19.99
N GLY A 10 14.33 -42.32 -20.72
CA GLY A 10 13.89 -42.31 -22.12
C GLY A 10 13.11 -41.06 -22.55
N ASP A 11 13.81 -40.11 -23.17
CA ASP A 11 13.24 -39.05 -24.01
C ASP A 11 12.88 -39.58 -25.42
N ASP A 12 12.04 -38.87 -26.19
CA ASP A 12 12.33 -38.53 -27.60
C ASP A 12 11.23 -37.67 -28.28
N ASP A 13 11.64 -36.97 -29.33
CA ASP A 13 10.95 -35.85 -30.01
C ASP A 13 9.74 -36.19 -30.90
N LYS A 14 8.93 -35.14 -31.20
CA LYS A 14 8.37 -34.97 -32.56
C LYS A 14 7.97 -33.54 -32.93
N SER A 15 8.69 -32.97 -33.89
CA SER A 15 8.41 -31.67 -34.53
C SER A 15 7.75 -31.78 -35.91
N ALA A 16 6.84 -30.85 -36.23
CA ALA A 16 6.45 -30.40 -37.58
C ALA A 16 5.73 -29.04 -37.44
N ALA A 17 6.33 -27.91 -37.87
CA ALA A 17 6.27 -27.34 -39.23
C ALA A 17 4.84 -26.87 -39.62
N SER A 18 4.54 -25.56 -39.68
CA SER A 18 4.82 -24.62 -40.80
C SER A 18 3.97 -24.91 -42.06
N GLU A 19 3.33 -23.96 -42.76
CA GLU A 19 3.33 -22.48 -42.71
C GLU A 19 1.91 -21.95 -43.18
N LYS A 20 1.59 -20.76 -43.73
CA LYS A 20 2.30 -19.61 -44.35
C LYS A 20 1.47 -18.30 -44.24
N ALA A 21 1.87 -17.25 -44.96
CA ALA A 21 1.26 -15.90 -45.05
C ALA A 21 -0.05 -15.83 -45.90
N SER A 22 -0.79 -14.71 -46.04
CA SER A 22 -0.32 -13.43 -46.59
C SER A 22 -1.21 -12.19 -46.29
N ALA A 23 -0.72 -11.02 -46.71
CA ALA A 23 -1.07 -9.67 -46.30
C ALA A 23 -2.42 -9.09 -46.79
N GLY A 24 -2.89 -8.06 -46.09
CA GLY A 24 -3.86 -7.06 -46.54
C GLY A 24 -3.65 -5.74 -45.81
N ALA A 25 -3.54 -4.62 -46.53
CA ALA A 25 -3.27 -3.30 -45.96
C ALA A 25 -4.55 -2.47 -45.79
N GLY A 26 -4.68 -1.78 -44.66
CA GLY A 26 -5.77 -0.85 -44.37
C GLY A 26 -5.28 0.34 -43.56
N LYS A 27 -5.57 1.55 -44.02
CA LYS A 27 -5.17 2.83 -43.41
C LYS A 27 -6.44 3.59 -43.07
N GLU A 28 -6.67 3.92 -41.80
CA GLU A 28 -7.37 5.17 -41.47
C GLU A 28 -7.10 5.68 -40.05
N THR A 29 -7.67 6.85 -39.75
CA THR A 29 -7.30 7.74 -38.65
C THR A 29 -8.16 7.58 -37.41
N GLY A 30 -7.56 7.70 -36.23
CA GLY A 30 -8.27 7.90 -34.96
C GLY A 30 -7.36 8.48 -33.89
N GLY A 31 -7.56 9.75 -33.55
CA GLY A 31 -6.89 10.35 -32.38
C GLY A 31 -7.63 9.95 -31.10
N GLY A 32 -6.91 9.37 -30.14
CA GLY A 32 -7.46 8.97 -28.84
C GLY A 32 -6.42 9.19 -27.75
N LYS A 33 -6.80 10.03 -26.77
CA LYS A 33 -6.19 10.30 -25.46
C LYS A 33 -4.71 9.95 -25.23
N ALA A 34 -3.99 10.92 -24.64
CA ALA A 34 -3.01 10.56 -23.62
C ALA A 34 -3.79 9.94 -22.45
N ASP A 35 -3.66 8.64 -22.24
CA ASP A 35 -4.12 8.02 -21.01
C ASP A 35 -3.28 8.52 -19.84
N GLY A 36 -3.92 8.66 -18.67
CA GLY A 36 -3.31 9.28 -17.51
C GLY A 36 -2.09 8.50 -17.03
N GLN A 37 -0.96 9.17 -16.90
CA GLN A 37 0.25 8.59 -16.32
C GLN A 37 -0.04 8.14 -14.88
N GLU A 38 0.09 6.83 -14.61
CA GLU A 38 -0.01 6.30 -13.24
C GLU A 38 1.16 6.83 -12.40
N THR A 39 0.95 7.93 -11.68
CA THR A 39 1.87 8.46 -10.67
C THR A 39 1.79 7.61 -9.40
N GLY A 40 2.32 6.39 -9.49
CA GLY A 40 2.28 5.37 -8.43
C GLY A 40 3.02 4.08 -8.81
N GLY A 41 4.12 4.20 -9.56
CA GLY A 41 4.90 3.06 -10.08
C GLY A 41 5.78 2.35 -9.04
N ASP A 42 6.29 3.10 -8.05
CA ASP A 42 7.31 2.63 -7.09
C ASP A 42 6.77 2.37 -5.67
N LEU A 43 5.48 2.63 -5.41
CA LEU A 43 4.89 2.43 -4.08
C LEU A 43 4.68 0.94 -3.78
N PRO A 44 4.93 0.49 -2.52
CA PRO A 44 4.62 -0.87 -2.10
C PRO A 44 3.11 -1.14 -2.18
N SER A 45 2.73 -2.40 -2.40
CA SER A 45 1.34 -2.84 -2.54
C SER A 45 1.10 -4.08 -1.68
N ALA A 46 -0.08 -4.16 -1.06
CA ALA A 46 -0.51 -5.24 -0.19
C ALA A 46 -2.03 -5.45 -0.34
N SER A 47 -2.42 -6.59 -0.91
CA SER A 47 -3.80 -6.87 -1.35
C SER A 47 -4.81 -7.10 -0.22
N ASP A 48 -4.33 -7.37 0.98
CA ASP A 48 -5.07 -7.88 2.14
C ASP A 48 -4.32 -7.57 3.44
N MET A 49 -5.01 -7.66 4.57
CA MET A 49 -4.46 -7.25 5.87
C MET A 49 -3.22 -8.06 6.30
N ALA A 50 -3.17 -9.36 6.00
CA ALA A 50 -2.02 -10.21 6.29
C ALA A 50 -0.78 -9.82 5.47
N SER A 51 -0.97 -9.33 4.24
CA SER A 51 0.12 -8.77 3.43
C SER A 51 0.67 -7.46 4.02
N ILE A 52 -0.18 -6.61 4.61
CA ILE A 52 0.24 -5.38 5.30
C ILE A 52 1.00 -5.72 6.60
N GLU A 53 0.47 -6.65 7.40
CA GLU A 53 1.13 -7.19 8.61
C GLU A 53 2.52 -7.77 8.27
N TYR A 54 2.63 -8.57 7.21
CA TYR A 54 3.89 -9.14 6.75
C TYR A 54 4.90 -8.07 6.31
N PHE A 55 4.42 -7.01 5.63
CA PHE A 55 5.23 -5.87 5.21
C PHE A 55 5.79 -5.09 6.42
N LEU A 56 4.96 -4.75 7.40
CA LEU A 56 5.40 -4.04 8.62
C LEU A 56 6.37 -4.87 9.47
N ASN A 57 6.18 -6.19 9.51
CA ASN A 57 7.08 -7.12 10.18
C ASN A 57 8.49 -7.20 9.54
N GLN A 58 8.75 -6.61 8.36
CA GLN A 58 10.11 -6.50 7.80
C GLN A 58 10.95 -5.40 8.47
N SER A 59 10.32 -4.38 9.08
CA SER A 59 11.01 -3.16 9.54
C SER A 59 10.71 -2.80 11.00
N VAL A 60 9.43 -2.77 11.38
CA VAL A 60 8.98 -2.25 12.69
C VAL A 60 8.37 -3.33 13.58
N GLY A 61 7.93 -4.44 13.01
CA GLY A 61 7.13 -5.43 13.73
C GLY A 61 5.65 -5.07 13.71
N CYS A 62 4.80 -6.08 13.78
CA CYS A 62 3.36 -5.93 13.94
C CYS A 62 2.88 -7.15 14.74
N LEU A 63 2.68 -6.93 16.04
CA LEU A 63 2.42 -7.91 17.10
C LEU A 63 0.99 -7.74 17.62
N ASP A 64 0.40 -8.83 18.12
CA ASP A 64 -0.96 -8.85 18.70
C ASP A 64 -2.02 -8.18 17.81
N LEU A 65 -1.94 -8.38 16.49
CA LEU A 65 -2.85 -7.80 15.49
C LEU A 65 -4.32 -8.08 15.81
N MET A 66 -5.09 -7.00 16.00
CA MET A 66 -6.53 -7.03 16.23
C MET A 66 -7.26 -6.39 15.05
N THR A 67 -8.48 -6.86 14.75
CA THR A 67 -9.35 -6.10 13.83
C THR A 67 -9.66 -4.74 14.46
N GLY A 68 -9.77 -3.69 13.65
CA GLY A 68 -10.01 -2.34 14.16
C GLY A 68 -11.31 -2.25 14.97
N ARG A 69 -12.32 -3.06 14.64
CA ARG A 69 -13.55 -3.18 15.46
C ARG A 69 -13.24 -3.76 16.84
N ASP A 70 -12.42 -4.79 16.94
CA ASP A 70 -12.15 -5.46 18.21
C ASP A 70 -11.20 -4.61 19.08
N TYR A 71 -10.30 -3.84 18.46
CA TYR A 71 -9.53 -2.78 19.09
C TYR A 71 -10.43 -1.66 19.64
N ASP A 72 -11.36 -1.12 18.83
CA ASP A 72 -12.32 -0.07 19.21
C ASP A 72 -13.25 -0.48 20.38
N ASN A 73 -13.42 -1.79 20.64
CA ASN A 73 -14.19 -2.32 21.76
C ASN A 73 -13.32 -2.74 22.96
N SER A 74 -12.00 -2.53 22.89
CA SER A 74 -11.05 -2.86 23.96
C SER A 74 -10.86 -1.69 24.93
N SER A 75 -10.27 -1.97 26.10
CA SER A 75 -9.84 -0.94 27.05
C SER A 75 -8.55 -0.22 26.64
N LEU A 76 -7.96 -0.53 25.47
CA LEU A 76 -6.79 0.15 24.93
C LEU A 76 -7.19 1.43 24.19
N ALA A 77 -8.28 1.42 23.42
CA ALA A 77 -8.72 2.56 22.60
C ALA A 77 -9.05 3.85 23.41
N GLU A 78 -9.32 3.75 24.72
CA GLU A 78 -9.46 4.92 25.61
C GLU A 78 -8.13 5.54 26.08
N ARG A 79 -7.00 4.85 25.85
CA ARG A 79 -5.66 5.17 26.38
C ARG A 79 -4.63 5.39 25.27
N GLU A 80 -4.75 4.57 24.23
CA GLU A 80 -3.89 4.41 23.06
C GLU A 80 -4.83 4.61 21.83
N PRO A 81 -5.13 5.86 21.43
CA PRO A 81 -6.18 6.16 20.46
C PRO A 81 -5.70 5.96 19.00
N ALA A 82 -5.74 4.71 18.53
CA ALA A 82 -5.36 4.35 17.16
C ALA A 82 -6.15 5.12 16.08
N TRP A 83 -5.49 5.48 14.98
CA TRP A 83 -6.03 6.32 13.91
C TRP A 83 -7.36 5.80 13.33
N GLY A 84 -8.30 6.72 13.12
CA GLY A 84 -9.63 6.41 12.60
C GLY A 84 -10.47 5.49 13.49
N ASP A 85 -11.69 5.17 13.08
CA ASP A 85 -12.61 4.38 13.90
C ASP A 85 -13.59 3.55 13.06
N SER A 86 -14.42 2.76 13.73
CA SER A 86 -15.51 2.03 13.08
C SER A 86 -16.58 2.93 12.43
N SER A 87 -16.56 4.26 12.57
CA SER A 87 -17.45 5.17 11.82
C SER A 87 -16.86 5.48 10.44
N MET A 88 -15.55 5.72 10.33
CA MET A 88 -14.85 5.88 9.06
C MET A 88 -14.98 4.62 8.19
N LEU A 89 -14.89 3.44 8.78
CA LEU A 89 -15.10 2.15 8.09
C LEU A 89 -16.55 1.95 7.59
N LYS A 90 -17.53 2.69 8.10
CA LYS A 90 -18.95 2.63 7.69
C LYS A 90 -19.34 3.72 6.68
N ASP A 91 -18.60 4.82 6.63
CA ASP A 91 -18.82 5.90 5.66
C ASP A 91 -18.09 5.59 4.34
N PRO A 92 -18.82 5.28 3.25
CA PRO A 92 -18.22 4.85 1.99
C PRO A 92 -17.37 5.93 1.34
N ALA A 93 -17.44 7.20 1.77
CA ALA A 93 -16.56 8.27 1.30
C ALA A 93 -15.08 7.95 1.54
N TRP A 94 -14.75 7.29 2.65
CA TRP A 94 -13.38 6.93 3.01
C TRP A 94 -12.75 5.84 2.12
N ALA A 95 -13.55 5.03 1.42
CA ALA A 95 -13.06 3.91 0.62
C ALA A 95 -12.11 2.95 1.39
N ILE A 96 -12.38 2.69 2.67
CA ILE A 96 -11.67 1.69 3.47
C ILE A 96 -12.38 0.34 3.33
N LYS A 97 -11.66 -0.72 2.94
CA LYS A 97 -12.14 -2.11 2.97
C LYS A 97 -12.09 -2.69 4.38
N GLU A 98 -10.96 -2.48 5.05
CA GLU A 98 -10.62 -3.11 6.32
C GLU A 98 -9.64 -2.22 7.11
N ARG A 99 -9.79 -2.22 8.44
CA ARG A 99 -8.87 -1.57 9.38
C ARG A 99 -8.43 -2.61 10.42
N ALA A 100 -7.16 -2.61 10.78
CA ALA A 100 -6.61 -3.38 11.89
C ALA A 100 -5.65 -2.50 12.71
N VAL A 101 -5.31 -2.95 13.91
CA VAL A 101 -4.33 -2.30 14.79
C VAL A 101 -3.43 -3.37 15.37
N CYS A 102 -2.12 -3.13 15.37
CA CYS A 102 -1.12 -3.96 16.05
C CYS A 102 -0.18 -3.10 16.88
N LYS A 103 0.64 -3.74 17.70
CA LYS A 103 1.77 -3.11 18.39
C LYS A 103 3.06 -3.37 17.65
N ASP A 104 3.94 -2.39 17.59
CA ASP A 104 5.28 -2.55 17.02
C ASP A 104 6.28 -3.15 18.03
N LYS A 105 7.56 -3.18 17.66
CA LYS A 105 8.67 -3.66 18.53
C LYS A 105 9.02 -2.73 19.72
N TYR A 106 8.41 -1.56 19.82
CA TYR A 106 8.56 -0.60 20.91
C TYR A 106 7.39 -0.62 21.90
N ASP A 107 6.32 -1.38 21.58
CA ASP A 107 4.99 -1.41 22.25
C ASP A 107 4.07 -0.25 21.86
N ASP A 108 4.46 0.60 20.91
CA ASP A 108 3.63 1.69 20.37
C ASP A 108 2.62 1.14 19.34
N ILE A 109 1.54 1.90 19.07
CA ILE A 109 0.40 1.43 18.25
C ILE A 109 0.58 1.76 16.76
N VAL A 110 0.21 0.82 15.89
CA VAL A 110 0.25 0.99 14.43
C VAL A 110 -1.10 0.60 13.84
N THR A 111 -1.73 1.53 13.13
CA THR A 111 -3.01 1.31 12.42
C THR A 111 -2.74 0.92 10.97
N LEU A 112 -3.36 -0.19 10.54
CA LEU A 112 -3.29 -0.70 9.17
C LEU A 112 -4.63 -0.43 8.48
N VAL A 113 -4.60 0.18 7.30
CA VAL A 113 -5.80 0.59 6.55
C VAL A 113 -5.74 0.06 5.12
N LEU A 114 -6.53 -0.96 4.80
CA LEU A 114 -6.66 -1.49 3.45
C LEU A 114 -7.73 -0.68 2.68
N THR A 115 -7.40 -0.10 1.53
CA THR A 115 -8.32 0.76 0.76
C THR A 115 -9.00 0.01 -0.40
N SER A 116 -10.18 0.45 -0.83
CA SER A 116 -10.83 0.04 -2.08
C SER A 116 -10.49 0.99 -3.24
N ASP A 117 -10.27 2.27 -2.95
CA ASP A 117 -9.82 3.29 -3.89
C ASP A 117 -8.93 4.31 -3.15
N MET A 118 -7.62 4.26 -3.41
CA MET A 118 -6.64 5.14 -2.78
C MET A 118 -6.84 6.63 -3.18
N LYS A 119 -7.37 6.91 -4.38
CA LYS A 119 -7.68 8.30 -4.79
C LYS A 119 -8.90 8.82 -4.03
N GLN A 120 -9.91 7.99 -3.81
CA GLN A 120 -11.08 8.36 -3.02
C GLN A 120 -10.72 8.53 -1.54
N PHE A 121 -9.88 7.66 -0.98
CA PHE A 121 -9.31 7.81 0.37
C PHE A 121 -8.57 9.15 0.51
N GLN A 122 -7.63 9.46 -0.40
CA GLN A 122 -6.90 10.74 -0.43
C GLN A 122 -7.82 11.96 -0.61
N THR A 123 -8.94 11.80 -1.32
CA THR A 123 -9.95 12.88 -1.49
C THR A 123 -10.62 13.18 -0.16
N THR A 124 -11.05 12.14 0.58
CA THR A 124 -11.68 12.29 1.89
C THR A 124 -10.70 12.81 2.94
N MET A 125 -9.44 12.34 2.95
CA MET A 125 -8.36 12.92 3.77
C MET A 125 -8.30 14.44 3.59
N LYS A 126 -8.21 14.90 2.34
CA LYS A 126 -8.17 16.33 1.99
C LYS A 126 -9.43 17.09 2.43
N GLU A 127 -10.62 16.59 2.11
CA GLU A 127 -11.90 17.26 2.40
C GLU A 127 -12.19 17.39 3.90
N LYS A 128 -11.66 16.46 4.71
CA LYS A 128 -11.81 16.48 6.17
C LYS A 128 -10.65 17.19 6.90
N GLY A 129 -9.56 17.52 6.19
CA GLY A 129 -8.38 18.19 6.75
C GLY A 129 -7.39 17.27 7.46
N TYR A 130 -7.36 15.97 7.14
CA TYR A 130 -6.38 15.03 7.68
C TYR A 130 -5.10 14.99 6.83
N SER A 131 -3.98 14.80 7.51
CA SER A 131 -2.66 14.38 6.98
C SER A 131 -2.08 13.33 7.95
N GLY A 132 -0.75 13.20 8.06
CA GLY A 132 -0.10 12.29 9.02
C GLY A 132 0.21 10.90 8.45
N ILE A 133 -0.74 10.32 7.73
CA ILE A 133 -0.68 8.90 7.33
C ILE A 133 0.35 8.61 6.23
N LEU A 134 0.99 7.44 6.31
CA LEU A 134 1.87 6.90 5.27
C LEU A 134 1.05 6.06 4.28
N VAL A 135 1.31 6.16 2.98
CA VAL A 135 0.57 5.43 1.93
C VAL A 135 1.46 4.56 1.06
N GLY A 136 0.93 3.37 0.72
CA GLY A 136 1.35 2.55 -0.40
C GLY A 136 0.40 2.73 -1.60
N LYS A 137 0.35 1.76 -2.51
CA LYS A 137 -0.50 1.79 -3.72
C LYS A 137 -1.98 1.56 -3.41
N ASP A 138 -2.28 0.66 -2.48
CA ASP A 138 -3.62 0.16 -2.15
C ASP A 138 -3.91 0.09 -0.64
N PHE A 139 -2.93 0.43 0.20
CA PHE A 139 -3.06 0.49 1.66
C PHE A 139 -2.42 1.77 2.23
N ALA A 140 -2.77 2.09 3.46
CA ALA A 140 -2.16 3.13 4.27
C ALA A 140 -1.81 2.59 5.67
N VAL A 141 -0.85 3.25 6.32
CA VAL A 141 -0.35 2.92 7.66
C VAL A 141 -0.25 4.21 8.45
N ASP A 142 -0.87 4.23 9.62
CA ASP A 142 -0.67 5.28 10.61
C ASP A 142 0.19 4.70 11.76
N PRO A 143 1.48 5.07 11.84
CA PRO A 143 2.42 4.56 12.84
C PRO A 143 2.43 5.35 14.17
N ASP A 144 1.45 6.23 14.39
CA ASP A 144 1.50 7.30 15.40
C ASP A 144 2.77 8.18 15.25
N ASP A 145 3.03 9.07 16.22
CA ASP A 145 4.28 9.81 16.33
C ASP A 145 5.38 8.97 17.02
N GLY A 146 6.56 8.80 16.39
CA GLY A 146 7.71 8.24 17.09
C GLY A 146 8.78 7.54 16.26
N GLN A 147 9.39 6.51 16.86
CA GLN A 147 10.54 5.79 16.30
C GLN A 147 10.13 4.88 15.13
N THR A 148 8.94 4.29 15.18
CA THR A 148 8.37 3.48 14.09
C THR A 148 8.21 4.29 12.80
N THR A 149 7.83 5.57 12.91
CA THR A 149 7.81 6.52 11.78
C THR A 149 9.20 6.74 11.19
N GLN A 150 10.27 6.76 12.00
CA GLN A 150 11.64 6.84 11.48
C GLN A 150 12.07 5.53 10.79
N ASP A 151 11.74 4.39 11.38
CA ASP A 151 12.10 3.06 10.89
C ASP A 151 11.35 2.66 9.61
N LEU A 152 10.16 3.22 9.37
CA LEU A 152 9.41 3.06 8.12
C LEU A 152 9.95 3.89 6.95
N LYS A 153 10.91 4.82 7.15
CA LYS A 153 11.45 5.67 6.05
C LYS A 153 12.14 4.88 4.94
N THR A 154 12.60 3.66 5.22
CA THR A 154 13.21 2.76 4.22
C THR A 154 12.24 1.74 3.63
N SER A 155 10.95 1.77 4.00
CA SER A 155 9.93 0.80 3.57
C SER A 155 9.39 1.04 2.15
N GLY A 156 9.60 2.23 1.59
CA GLY A 156 9.00 2.66 0.31
C GLY A 156 7.60 3.26 0.42
N LEU A 157 6.98 3.24 1.61
CA LEU A 157 5.82 4.10 1.90
C LEU A 157 6.19 5.58 1.77
N LEU A 158 5.22 6.43 1.43
CA LEU A 158 5.39 7.89 1.42
C LEU A 158 4.34 8.58 2.30
N TYR A 159 4.73 9.65 2.98
CA TYR A 159 3.86 10.50 3.78
C TYR A 159 2.91 11.29 2.88
N LEU A 160 1.60 11.19 3.16
CA LEU A 160 0.55 11.95 2.48
C LEU A 160 0.35 13.30 3.17
N SER A 161 0.65 14.39 2.46
CA SER A 161 0.26 15.74 2.90
C SER A 161 -0.71 16.38 1.92
N CYS A 162 -1.77 16.97 2.48
CA CYS A 162 -2.73 17.81 1.76
C CYS A 162 -2.70 19.27 2.25
N ASP A 163 -1.72 19.62 3.09
CA ASP A 163 -1.51 20.95 3.63
C ASP A 163 -0.65 21.80 2.65
N PRO A 164 -1.14 22.97 2.17
CA PRO A 164 -0.36 23.85 1.31
C PRO A 164 0.82 24.55 2.00
N GLU A 165 0.85 24.61 3.34
CA GLU A 165 1.93 25.21 4.13
C GLU A 165 3.04 24.19 4.51
N PHE A 166 2.88 22.91 4.13
CA PHE A 166 3.83 21.83 4.42
C PHE A 166 5.16 21.96 3.62
N GLU A 167 6.17 22.53 4.27
CA GLU A 167 7.52 22.65 3.72
C GLU A 167 8.26 21.30 3.73
N ILE A 168 8.69 20.85 2.54
CA ILE A 168 9.58 19.68 2.39
C ILE A 168 11.02 20.18 2.21
N PRO A 169 11.98 19.80 3.07
CA PRO A 169 13.37 20.21 2.93
C PRO A 169 14.03 19.72 1.63
N SER A 170 15.08 20.41 1.20
CA SER A 170 15.83 20.02 -0.01
C SER A 170 16.53 18.67 0.17
N GLY A 171 16.30 17.76 -0.77
CA GLY A 171 16.91 16.42 -0.81
C GLY A 171 15.93 15.26 -0.66
N TYR A 172 14.71 15.53 -0.17
CA TYR A 172 13.61 14.56 -0.09
C TYR A 172 12.85 14.44 -1.42
N LYS A 173 12.26 13.27 -1.70
CA LYS A 173 11.32 13.03 -2.80
C LYS A 173 10.07 13.88 -2.58
N LYS A 174 9.56 14.51 -3.64
CA LYS A 174 8.25 15.18 -3.66
C LYS A 174 7.57 14.85 -4.99
N GLU A 175 6.44 14.16 -4.93
CA GLU A 175 5.64 13.83 -6.11
C GLU A 175 4.14 14.13 -5.91
N PRO A 176 3.35 14.30 -6.99
CA PRO A 176 1.92 14.50 -6.86
C PRO A 176 1.24 13.29 -6.23
N ALA A 177 0.31 13.53 -5.31
CA ALA A 177 -0.65 12.51 -4.90
C ALA A 177 -1.70 12.28 -6.00
N LEU A 178 -2.62 11.34 -5.78
CA LEU A 178 -3.70 11.06 -6.74
C LEU A 178 -4.77 12.17 -6.77
N VAL A 179 -4.67 13.17 -5.89
CA VAL A 179 -5.63 14.27 -5.71
C VAL A 179 -4.90 15.61 -5.78
N ASP A 180 -5.38 16.51 -6.64
CA ASP A 180 -4.77 17.83 -6.86
C ASP A 180 -4.64 18.64 -5.56
N GLY A 181 -3.46 19.18 -5.30
CA GLY A 181 -3.17 19.93 -4.07
C GLY A 181 -2.77 19.06 -2.88
N CYS A 182 -2.73 17.73 -3.03
CA CYS A 182 -2.01 16.84 -2.13
C CYS A 182 -0.69 16.36 -2.78
N LEU A 183 0.26 15.95 -1.96
CA LEU A 183 1.58 15.45 -2.35
C LEU A 183 1.94 14.18 -1.58
N LEU A 184 2.94 13.46 -2.10
CA LEU A 184 3.62 12.36 -1.42
C LEU A 184 5.10 12.70 -1.23
N THR A 185 5.69 12.29 -0.11
CA THR A 185 7.11 12.52 0.20
C THR A 185 7.72 11.42 1.09
N ASP A 186 9.03 11.23 0.99
CA ASP A 186 9.83 10.45 1.97
C ASP A 186 10.28 11.31 3.18
N HIS A 187 9.95 12.62 3.17
CA HIS A 187 10.07 13.48 4.35
C HIS A 187 8.92 13.21 5.33
N PHE A 188 9.06 12.22 6.20
CA PHE A 188 8.12 12.08 7.31
C PHE A 188 8.57 13.04 8.44
N PRO A 189 7.68 13.92 8.94
CA PRO A 189 7.98 14.86 10.02
C PRO A 189 8.26 14.16 11.36
N SER A 190 8.54 14.96 12.40
CA SER A 190 8.96 14.56 13.75
C SER A 190 8.82 15.70 14.74
#